data_AF-A0A371F3F7-F1
#
_entry.id   AF-A0A371F3F7-F1
#
_cell.length_a   1.000
_cell.length_b   1.000
_cell.length_c   1.000
_cell.angle_alpha   90.00
_cell.angle_beta   90.00
_cell.angle_gamma   90.00
#
_symmetry.space_group_name_H-M   'P 1'
#
loop_
_entity.id
_entity.type
_entity.pdbx_description
1 polymer ?
#
loop_
_entity_poly.entity_id
_entity_poly.type
_entity_poly.pdbx_seq_one_letter_code
_entity_poly.pdbx_strand_id
1 'polypeptide(L)'
;MGLSPNSCTTLGKAFRAGVIPCDHKAVYWFFTWTPTSQEMELVKNPIKMKQLMLSRVDKMPSDIKSLIEKTETKDILTSPLKQRHPWELMWGNISKDNVCVVGDAFHPMAPDLGQGGCCALEDGVVLARCVAEAFSKKSDKHVKEMSEKVKVEEQYKNIETGLKKYGDLKLVAHFRDKVLNDFLAKLMLKKSDFDCGKLNNFI
;
A
#
# COMPACT_ATOMS: atom_id res chain seq x y z
N MET A 1 -2.84 -31.23 -5.81
CA MET A 1 -2.73 -31.06 -4.34
C MET A 1 -3.14 -29.63 -4.03
N GLY A 2 -4.33 -29.44 -3.49
CA GLY A 2 -4.80 -28.12 -3.07
C GLY A 2 -4.20 -27.79 -1.72
N LEU A 3 -3.63 -26.59 -1.58
CA LEU A 3 -3.28 -26.03 -0.28
C LEU A 3 -4.59 -25.80 0.49
N SER A 4 -4.65 -26.17 1.78
CA SER A 4 -5.80 -25.84 2.64
C SER A 4 -6.07 -24.33 2.59
N PRO A 5 -7.32 -23.85 2.69
CA PRO A 5 -7.69 -22.43 2.55
C PRO A 5 -7.13 -21.50 3.64
N ASN A 6 -6.25 -22.00 4.49
CA ASN A 6 -5.69 -21.29 5.63
C ASN A 6 -4.48 -20.48 5.17
N SER A 7 -4.49 -19.17 5.46
CA SER A 7 -3.28 -18.37 5.38
C SER A 7 -2.28 -18.85 6.42
N CYS A 8 -1.01 -18.94 6.03
CA CYS A 8 0.08 -19.30 6.94
C CYS A 8 1.08 -18.15 6.96
N THR A 9 1.38 -17.63 8.15
CA THR A 9 2.42 -16.62 8.34
C THR A 9 3.43 -17.12 9.36
N THR A 10 4.71 -16.95 9.08
CA THR A 10 5.79 -17.22 10.02
C THR A 10 6.60 -15.95 10.22
N LEU A 11 6.88 -15.64 11.47
CA LEU A 11 7.77 -14.56 11.88
C LEU A 11 9.05 -15.20 12.45
N GLY A 12 10.19 -14.84 11.88
CA GLY A 12 11.49 -15.27 12.36
C GLY A 12 12.41 -14.09 12.65
N LYS A 13 13.63 -14.37 13.09
CA LYS A 13 14.59 -13.31 13.39
C LYS A 13 14.92 -12.55 12.11
N ALA A 14 14.48 -11.29 12.04
CA ALA A 14 14.67 -10.38 10.90
C ALA A 14 14.04 -10.85 9.57
N PHE A 15 13.00 -11.68 9.61
CA PHE A 15 12.19 -11.98 8.41
C PHE A 15 10.74 -12.30 8.73
N ARG A 16 9.87 -12.12 7.75
CA ARG A 16 8.48 -12.55 7.72
C ARG A 16 8.24 -13.29 6.41
N ALA A 17 7.58 -14.43 6.49
CA ALA A 17 7.17 -15.20 5.32
C ALA A 17 5.69 -15.52 5.45
N GLY A 18 4.99 -15.57 4.33
CA GLY A 18 3.58 -15.94 4.35
C GLY A 18 3.06 -16.40 3.02
N VAL A 19 1.93 -17.10 3.08
CA VAL A 19 1.22 -17.66 1.94
C VAL A 19 -0.26 -17.33 2.07
N ILE A 20 -0.82 -16.81 0.99
CA ILE A 20 -2.20 -16.33 0.89
C ILE A 20 -2.81 -16.98 -0.36
N PRO A 21 -3.87 -17.80 -0.23
CA PRO A 21 -4.60 -18.28 -1.39
C PRO A 21 -5.30 -17.08 -2.09
N CYS A 22 -5.12 -16.96 -3.40
CA CYS A 22 -5.79 -15.94 -4.20
C CYS A 22 -7.13 -16.46 -4.73
N ASP A 23 -7.14 -17.72 -5.18
CA ASP A 23 -8.33 -18.45 -5.63
C ASP A 23 -8.10 -19.97 -5.52
N HIS A 24 -8.95 -20.78 -6.15
CA HIS A 24 -8.86 -22.25 -6.11
C HIS A 24 -7.64 -22.85 -6.82
N LYS A 25 -6.90 -22.07 -7.60
CA LYS A 25 -5.77 -22.49 -8.45
C LYS A 25 -4.50 -21.66 -8.22
N ALA A 26 -4.62 -20.47 -7.65
CA ALA A 26 -3.53 -19.52 -7.50
C ALA A 26 -3.26 -19.20 -6.03
N VAL A 27 -1.97 -19.07 -5.73
CA VAL A 27 -1.47 -18.75 -4.40
C VAL A 27 -0.42 -17.66 -4.53
N TYR A 28 -0.54 -16.64 -3.70
CA TYR A 28 0.49 -15.63 -3.50
C TYR A 28 1.34 -16.02 -2.29
N TRP A 29 2.66 -15.95 -2.43
CA TRP A 29 3.57 -16.10 -1.32
C TRP A 29 4.53 -14.92 -1.27
N PHE A 30 4.93 -14.54 -0.07
CA PHE A 30 5.84 -13.43 0.16
C PHE A 30 6.91 -13.78 1.17
N PHE A 31 8.04 -13.10 1.04
CA PHE A 31 9.15 -13.16 1.97
C PHE A 31 9.75 -11.77 2.11
N THR A 32 9.60 -11.17 3.29
CA THR A 32 10.20 -9.88 3.63
C THR A 32 11.28 -10.11 4.67
N TRP A 33 12.42 -9.43 4.53
CA TRP A 33 13.53 -9.58 5.47
C TRP A 33 14.34 -8.31 5.57
N THR A 34 15.08 -8.17 6.66
CA THR A 34 16.12 -7.15 6.80
C THR A 34 17.44 -7.74 6.32
N PRO A 35 17.96 -7.34 5.14
CA PRO A 35 19.19 -7.90 4.60
C PRO A 35 20.42 -7.38 5.35
N THR A 36 21.42 -8.25 5.52
CA THR A 36 22.80 -7.80 5.81
C THR A 36 23.46 -7.25 4.54
N SER A 37 24.58 -6.53 4.67
CA SER A 37 25.34 -6.02 3.51
C SER A 37 25.76 -7.12 2.53
N GLN A 38 26.05 -8.32 3.03
CA GLN A 38 26.40 -9.49 2.20
C GLN A 38 25.17 -10.04 1.46
N GLU A 39 24.02 -10.05 2.11
CA GLU A 39 22.76 -10.54 1.52
C GLU A 39 22.21 -9.59 0.45
N MET A 40 22.50 -8.29 0.55
CA MET A 40 22.18 -7.32 -0.52
C MET A 40 22.81 -7.70 -1.86
N GLU A 41 24.02 -8.26 -1.86
CA GLU A 41 24.67 -8.74 -3.08
C GLU A 41 24.02 -10.03 -3.62
N LEU A 42 23.39 -10.83 -2.75
CA LEU A 42 22.67 -12.04 -3.15
C LEU A 42 21.40 -11.75 -3.95
N VAL A 43 20.80 -10.56 -3.79
CA VAL A 43 19.62 -10.13 -4.57
C VAL A 43 19.91 -10.15 -6.08
N LYS A 44 21.16 -9.96 -6.49
CA LYS A 44 21.60 -10.03 -7.90
C LYS A 44 21.66 -11.47 -8.43
N ASN A 45 21.55 -12.47 -7.56
CA ASN A 45 21.60 -13.89 -7.91
C ASN A 45 20.34 -14.62 -7.41
N PRO A 46 19.31 -14.77 -8.27
CA PRO A 46 18.02 -15.38 -7.91
C PRO A 46 18.15 -16.79 -7.31
N ILE A 47 19.15 -17.57 -7.72
CA ILE A 47 19.39 -18.93 -7.19
C ILE A 47 19.83 -18.85 -5.73
N LYS A 48 20.84 -18.02 -5.44
CA LYS A 48 21.34 -17.83 -4.07
C LYS A 48 20.27 -17.20 -3.17
N MET A 49 19.49 -16.26 -3.71
CA MET A 49 18.38 -15.65 -2.99
C MET A 49 17.33 -16.70 -2.60
N LYS A 50 16.93 -17.57 -3.54
CA LYS A 50 16.00 -18.68 -3.27
C LYS A 50 16.55 -19.65 -2.22
N GLN A 51 17.84 -19.98 -2.26
CA GLN A 51 18.49 -20.83 -1.25
C GLN A 51 18.46 -20.19 0.14
N LEU A 52 18.71 -18.88 0.24
CA LEU A 52 18.58 -18.14 1.51
C LEU A 52 17.14 -18.17 2.04
N MET A 53 16.15 -17.99 1.17
CA MET A 53 14.74 -18.03 1.58
C MET A 53 14.37 -19.40 2.14
N LEU A 54 14.73 -20.47 1.42
CA LEU A 54 14.48 -21.85 1.81
C LEU A 54 15.14 -22.21 3.16
N SER A 55 16.36 -21.71 3.42
CA SER A 55 17.02 -21.94 4.71
C SER A 55 16.35 -21.23 5.88
N ARG A 56 15.67 -20.09 5.64
CA ARG A 56 14.94 -19.35 6.68
C ARG A 56 13.53 -19.89 6.94
N VAL A 57 12.89 -20.51 5.95
CA VAL A 57 11.55 -21.11 6.10
C VAL A 57 11.58 -22.57 6.54
N ASP A 58 12.68 -23.05 7.14
CA ASP A 58 12.85 -24.44 7.53
C ASP A 58 11.80 -24.95 8.55
N LYS A 59 11.14 -24.06 9.29
CA LYS A 59 10.07 -24.41 10.24
C LYS A 59 8.66 -24.31 9.66
N MET A 60 8.51 -23.84 8.42
CA MET A 60 7.20 -23.76 7.77
C MET A 60 6.71 -25.15 7.35
N PRO A 61 5.38 -25.35 7.22
CA PRO A 61 4.81 -26.60 6.72
C PRO A 61 5.44 -27.03 5.39
N SER A 62 5.58 -28.34 5.18
CA SER A 62 6.22 -28.93 4.00
C SER A 62 5.62 -28.44 2.68
N ASP A 63 4.31 -28.22 2.65
CA ASP A 63 3.59 -27.79 1.46
C ASP A 63 3.99 -26.36 1.04
N ILE A 64 4.29 -25.51 2.02
CA ILE A 64 4.75 -24.13 1.79
C ILE A 64 6.19 -24.11 1.26
N LYS A 65 7.06 -24.96 1.82
CA LYS A 65 8.41 -25.14 1.29
C LYS A 65 8.38 -25.65 -0.15
N SER A 66 7.55 -26.66 -0.42
CA SER A 66 7.39 -27.22 -1.77
C SER A 66 6.91 -26.16 -2.77
N LEU A 67 6.05 -25.23 -2.35
CA LEU A 67 5.60 -24.11 -3.19
C LEU A 67 6.78 -23.21 -3.58
N ILE A 68 7.61 -22.81 -2.62
CA ILE A 68 8.79 -21.97 -2.86
C ILE A 68 9.80 -22.73 -3.74
N GLU A 69 10.04 -24.02 -3.47
CA GLU A 69 10.92 -24.89 -4.26
C GLU A 69 10.46 -25.01 -5.72
N LYS A 70 9.16 -25.12 -5.97
CA LYS A 70 8.59 -25.22 -7.33
C LYS A 70 8.54 -23.90 -8.08
N THR A 71 8.56 -22.77 -7.38
CA THR A 71 8.52 -21.44 -8.04
C THR A 71 9.81 -21.22 -8.84
N GLU A 72 9.72 -20.99 -10.15
CA GLU A 72 10.90 -20.75 -10.97
C GLU A 72 11.61 -19.47 -10.52
N THR A 73 12.95 -19.42 -10.60
CA THR A 73 13.70 -18.26 -10.13
C THR A 73 13.37 -16.98 -10.87
N LYS A 74 12.91 -17.08 -12.13
CA LYS A 74 12.43 -15.94 -12.94
C LYS A 74 11.11 -15.35 -12.44
N ASP A 75 10.32 -16.15 -11.71
CA ASP A 75 9.02 -15.75 -11.15
C ASP A 75 9.17 -15.19 -9.72
N ILE A 76 10.39 -15.21 -9.16
CA ILE A 76 10.70 -14.61 -7.86
C ILE A 76 11.04 -13.14 -8.07
N LEU A 77 10.09 -12.27 -7.76
CA LEU A 77 10.30 -10.83 -7.77
C LEU A 77 10.86 -10.37 -6.41
N THR A 78 12.02 -9.70 -6.46
CA THR A 78 12.63 -9.08 -5.28
C THR A 78 12.65 -7.58 -5.47
N SER A 79 12.15 -6.82 -4.49
CA SER A 79 12.14 -5.37 -4.54
C SER A 79 12.37 -4.78 -3.15
N PRO A 80 13.11 -3.66 -3.04
CA PRO A 80 13.33 -3.01 -1.76
C PRO A 80 12.03 -2.40 -1.24
N LEU A 81 11.71 -2.68 0.03
CA LEU A 81 10.65 -1.97 0.72
C LEU A 81 11.18 -0.61 1.19
N LYS A 82 10.68 0.46 0.58
CA LYS A 82 11.01 1.83 0.97
C LYS A 82 9.88 2.38 1.82
N GLN A 83 10.23 3.07 2.90
CA GLN A 83 9.29 3.77 3.76
C GLN A 83 9.70 5.23 3.86
N ARG A 84 8.73 6.11 4.04
CA ARG A 84 8.96 7.50 4.43
C ARG A 84 8.70 7.68 5.90
N HIS A 85 9.43 8.58 6.51
CA HIS A 85 9.20 8.88 7.90
C HIS A 85 7.85 9.60 8.09
N PRO A 86 7.10 9.29 9.17
CA PRO A 86 5.82 9.93 9.48
C PRO A 86 5.84 11.46 9.40
N TRP A 87 6.91 12.11 9.87
CA TRP A 87 7.06 13.56 9.88
C TRP A 87 7.21 14.17 8.48
N GLU A 88 7.87 13.47 7.55
CA GLU A 88 7.99 13.91 6.16
C GLU A 88 6.62 13.93 5.47
N LEU A 89 5.70 13.08 5.90
CA LEU A 89 4.31 13.08 5.42
C LEU A 89 3.49 14.21 6.04
N MET A 90 3.77 14.58 7.30
CA MET A 90 3.02 15.62 8.01
C MET A 90 3.46 17.05 7.67
N TRP A 91 4.72 17.24 7.28
CA TRP A 91 5.24 18.57 6.96
C TRP A 91 5.69 18.71 5.51
N GLY A 92 5.59 17.63 4.73
CA GLY A 92 5.87 17.65 3.30
C GLY A 92 4.81 18.47 2.56
N ASN A 93 5.26 19.34 1.67
CA ASN A 93 4.34 20.02 0.76
C ASN A 93 3.91 19.04 -0.35
N ILE A 94 2.63 18.68 -0.38
CA ILE A 94 2.11 17.65 -1.29
C ILE A 94 1.52 18.22 -2.58
N SER A 95 1.40 19.55 -2.66
CA SER A 95 0.91 20.26 -3.83
C SER A 95 1.71 21.52 -4.09
N LYS A 96 2.01 21.79 -5.35
CA LYS A 96 2.57 23.06 -5.79
C LYS A 96 1.94 23.43 -7.12
N ASP A 97 1.37 24.63 -7.17
CA ASP A 97 0.67 25.15 -8.34
C ASP A 97 -0.40 24.15 -8.82
N ASN A 98 -0.27 23.62 -10.03
CA ASN A 98 -1.18 22.64 -10.64
C ASN A 98 -0.69 21.18 -10.52
N VAL A 99 0.28 20.90 -9.64
CA VAL A 99 0.83 19.57 -9.41
C VAL A 99 0.56 19.12 -7.98
N CYS A 100 0.14 17.87 -7.80
CA CYS A 100 -0.03 17.25 -6.49
C CYS A 100 0.47 15.80 -6.51
N VAL A 101 0.95 15.32 -5.36
CA VAL A 101 1.48 13.98 -5.15
C VAL A 101 0.46 13.15 -4.37
N VAL A 102 0.18 11.93 -4.83
CA VAL A 102 -0.81 11.00 -4.25
C VAL A 102 -0.28 9.57 -4.24
N GLY A 103 -0.94 8.68 -3.49
CA GLY A 103 -0.58 7.26 -3.39
C GLY A 103 0.84 7.06 -2.85
N ASP A 104 1.53 6.03 -3.32
CA ASP A 104 2.88 5.67 -2.87
C ASP A 104 3.92 6.77 -3.07
N ALA A 105 3.72 7.70 -4.00
CA ALA A 105 4.61 8.84 -4.19
C ALA A 105 4.53 9.84 -3.02
N PHE A 106 3.38 9.90 -2.36
CA PHE A 106 3.18 10.70 -1.16
C PHE A 106 3.41 9.84 0.09
N HIS A 107 2.60 8.80 0.32
CA HIS A 107 2.53 8.01 1.55
C HIS A 107 2.88 6.53 1.36
N PRO A 108 4.13 6.17 0.97
CA PRO A 108 4.48 4.77 0.76
C PRO A 108 4.25 3.94 2.04
N MET A 109 3.44 2.89 1.93
CA MET A 109 3.06 2.03 3.04
C MET A 109 3.78 0.68 2.98
N ALA A 110 4.15 0.16 4.15
CA ALA A 110 4.58 -1.23 4.23
C ALA A 110 3.42 -2.16 3.82
N PRO A 111 3.69 -3.26 3.11
CA PRO A 111 2.64 -4.15 2.60
C PRO A 111 1.88 -4.88 3.73
N ASP A 112 2.34 -4.80 4.97
CA ASP A 112 1.81 -5.54 6.12
C ASP A 112 0.33 -5.30 6.41
N LEU A 113 -0.21 -4.13 6.05
CA LEU A 113 -1.61 -3.76 6.29
C LEU A 113 -2.51 -3.97 5.06
N GLY A 114 -1.94 -4.16 3.87
CA GLY A 114 -2.71 -4.24 2.62
C GLY A 114 -3.52 -2.99 2.26
N GLN A 115 -3.25 -1.84 2.91
CA GLN A 115 -4.06 -0.62 2.77
C GLN A 115 -3.52 0.37 1.73
N GLY A 116 -2.28 0.24 1.26
CA GLY A 116 -1.67 1.23 0.36
C GLY A 116 -2.52 1.51 -0.89
N GLY A 117 -3.02 0.45 -1.54
CA GLY A 117 -3.91 0.58 -2.70
C GLY A 117 -5.25 1.24 -2.38
N CYS A 118 -5.89 0.86 -1.27
CA CYS A 118 -7.14 1.48 -0.82
C CYS A 118 -6.95 2.97 -0.53
N CYS A 119 -5.88 3.33 0.18
CA CYS A 119 -5.54 4.72 0.48
C CYS A 119 -5.28 5.53 -0.81
N ALA A 120 -4.60 4.94 -1.80
CA ALA A 120 -4.38 5.59 -3.09
C ALA A 120 -5.68 5.81 -3.88
N LEU A 121 -6.65 4.89 -3.81
CA LEU A 121 -7.97 5.08 -4.42
C LEU A 121 -8.76 6.20 -3.72
N GLU A 122 -8.71 6.25 -2.38
CA GLU A 122 -9.32 7.33 -1.61
C GLU A 122 -8.72 8.70 -1.95
N ASP A 123 -7.38 8.78 -2.11
CA ASP A 123 -6.71 10.00 -2.57
C ASP A 123 -7.33 10.50 -3.88
N GLY A 124 -7.47 9.61 -4.87
CA GLY A 124 -8.03 9.94 -6.17
C GLY A 124 -9.47 10.48 -6.09
N VAL A 125 -10.32 9.84 -5.27
CA VAL A 125 -11.72 10.28 -5.08
C VAL A 125 -11.79 11.63 -4.38
N VAL A 126 -11.01 11.85 -3.33
CA VAL A 126 -11.00 13.13 -2.60
C VAL A 126 -10.43 14.24 -3.47
N LEU A 127 -9.34 13.97 -4.20
CA LEU A 127 -8.74 14.90 -5.15
C LEU A 127 -9.74 15.34 -6.22
N ALA A 128 -10.43 14.39 -6.84
CA ALA A 128 -11.45 14.67 -7.86
C ALA A 128 -12.57 15.56 -7.32
N ARG A 129 -13.03 15.31 -6.08
CA ARG A 129 -14.04 16.14 -5.42
C ARG A 129 -13.53 17.57 -5.16
N CYS A 130 -12.32 17.73 -4.63
CA CYS A 130 -11.75 19.05 -4.36
C CYS A 130 -11.60 19.88 -5.65
N VAL A 131 -11.16 19.24 -6.74
CA VAL A 131 -11.05 19.89 -8.05
C VAL A 131 -12.43 20.25 -8.61
N ALA A 132 -13.39 19.31 -8.61
CA ALA A 132 -14.75 19.57 -9.10
C ALA A 132 -15.46 20.69 -8.34
N GLU A 133 -15.30 20.75 -7.02
CA GLU A 133 -15.81 21.84 -6.20
C GLU A 133 -15.18 23.19 -6.56
N ALA A 134 -13.87 23.23 -6.82
CA ALA A 134 -13.19 24.45 -7.25
C ALA A 134 -13.71 24.95 -8.61
N PHE A 135 -14.02 24.05 -9.54
CA PHE A 135 -14.67 24.39 -10.82
C PHE A 135 -16.15 24.79 -10.68
N SER A 136 -16.84 24.35 -9.63
CA SER A 136 -18.26 24.61 -9.43
C SER A 136 -18.56 25.98 -8.81
N LYS A 137 -17.54 26.64 -8.25
CA LYS A 137 -17.65 28.02 -7.75
C LYS A 137 -17.84 28.97 -8.94
N LYS A 138 -19.09 29.38 -9.20
CA LYS A 138 -19.40 30.38 -10.22
C LYS A 138 -18.65 31.67 -9.91
N SER A 139 -17.87 32.19 -10.87
CA SER A 139 -17.44 33.58 -10.83
C SER A 139 -18.67 34.48 -11.00
N ASP A 140 -18.84 35.42 -10.08
CA ASP A 140 -19.94 36.37 -10.12
C ASP A 140 -19.91 37.17 -11.44
N LYS A 141 -20.86 36.86 -12.32
CA LYS A 141 -21.54 37.73 -13.29
C LYS A 141 -20.70 38.75 -14.10
N HIS A 142 -19.50 38.43 -14.60
CA HIS A 142 -18.83 39.26 -15.64
C HIS A 142 -18.24 38.46 -16.83
N VAL A 143 -18.61 37.19 -17.02
CA VAL A 143 -17.89 36.27 -17.93
C VAL A 143 -18.36 36.29 -19.40
N LYS A 144 -19.39 37.05 -19.77
CA LYS A 144 -19.96 36.93 -21.13
C LYS A 144 -19.04 37.41 -22.27
N GLU A 145 -17.94 38.11 -22.00
CA GLU A 145 -16.96 38.53 -23.02
C GLU A 145 -15.49 38.30 -22.59
N MET A 146 -15.21 37.19 -21.91
CA MET A 146 -13.83 36.90 -21.50
C MET A 146 -13.02 36.27 -22.64
N SER A 147 -11.83 36.84 -22.93
CA SER A 147 -10.90 36.27 -23.92
C SER A 147 -10.45 34.86 -23.52
N GLU A 148 -10.07 34.03 -24.51
CA GLU A 148 -9.62 32.64 -24.27
C GLU A 148 -8.46 32.57 -23.26
N LYS A 149 -7.54 33.54 -23.29
CA LYS A 149 -6.42 33.61 -22.34
C LYS A 149 -6.90 33.70 -20.88
N VAL A 150 -7.91 34.53 -20.61
CA VAL A 150 -8.40 34.72 -19.25
C VAL A 150 -9.20 33.51 -18.77
N LYS A 151 -9.93 32.83 -19.67
CA LYS A 151 -10.61 31.56 -19.34
C LYS A 151 -9.61 30.49 -18.91
N VAL A 152 -8.50 30.38 -19.63
CA VAL A 152 -7.43 29.43 -19.32
C VAL A 152 -6.79 29.78 -17.96
N GLU A 153 -6.48 31.05 -17.68
CA GLU A 153 -5.95 31.48 -16.38
C GLU A 153 -6.90 31.21 -15.21
N GLU A 154 -8.21 31.41 -15.39
CA GLU A 154 -9.23 31.08 -14.37
C GLU A 154 -9.27 29.57 -14.09
N GLN A 155 -9.18 28.74 -15.14
CA GLN A 155 -9.06 27.29 -14.98
C GLN A 155 -7.81 26.88 -14.20
N TYR A 156 -6.65 27.49 -14.49
CA TYR A 156 -5.41 27.24 -13.76
C TYR A 156 -5.56 27.54 -12.27
N LYS A 157 -6.15 28.69 -11.91
CA LYS A 157 -6.40 29.06 -10.50
C LYS A 157 -7.37 28.12 -9.80
N ASN A 158 -8.38 27.63 -10.50
CA ASN A 158 -9.35 26.68 -9.95
C ASN A 158 -8.69 25.32 -9.66
N ILE A 159 -7.84 24.83 -10.56
CA ILE A 159 -7.05 23.61 -10.34
C ILE A 159 -6.18 23.79 -9.10
N GLU A 160 -5.37 24.84 -9.04
CA GLU A 160 -4.49 25.13 -7.89
C GLU A 160 -5.27 25.18 -6.57
N THR A 161 -6.44 25.83 -6.56
CA THR A 161 -7.32 25.91 -5.38
C THR A 161 -7.80 24.52 -4.94
N GLY A 162 -8.19 23.66 -5.89
CA GLY A 162 -8.59 22.29 -5.60
C GLY A 162 -7.45 21.46 -5.01
N LEU A 163 -6.24 21.60 -5.55
CA LEU A 163 -5.06 20.87 -5.06
C LEU A 163 -4.64 21.30 -3.65
N LYS A 164 -4.62 22.61 -3.36
CA LYS A 164 -4.34 23.13 -2.01
C LYS A 164 -5.33 22.59 -0.99
N LYS A 165 -6.63 22.61 -1.33
CA LYS A 165 -7.69 22.07 -0.46
C LYS A 165 -7.48 20.58 -0.17
N TYR A 166 -7.13 19.78 -1.18
CA TYR A 166 -6.79 18.38 -0.97
C TYR A 166 -5.62 18.19 0.00
N GLY A 167 -4.57 19.01 -0.15
CA GLY A 167 -3.41 19.06 0.76
C GLY A 167 -3.80 19.26 2.22
N ASP A 168 -4.64 20.25 2.48
CA ASP A 168 -5.06 20.61 3.84
C ASP A 168 -5.94 19.53 4.50
N LEU A 169 -6.86 18.92 3.74
CA LEU A 169 -7.78 17.90 4.27
C LEU A 169 -7.06 16.60 4.66
N LYS A 170 -6.04 16.18 3.88
CA LYS A 170 -5.32 14.92 4.12
C LYS A 170 -4.40 14.97 5.33
N LEU A 171 -3.87 16.14 5.70
CA LEU A 171 -3.12 16.30 6.94
C LEU A 171 -3.93 15.94 8.18
N VAL A 172 -5.21 16.35 8.19
CA VAL A 172 -6.14 16.07 9.30
C VAL A 172 -6.61 14.62 9.28
N ALA A 173 -6.90 14.06 8.09
CA ALA A 173 -7.32 12.66 7.94
C ALA A 173 -6.19 11.65 8.24
N HIS A 174 -4.94 11.93 7.85
CA HIS A 174 -3.80 11.06 8.13
C HIS A 174 -3.47 10.99 9.63
N PHE A 175 -3.65 12.09 10.36
CA PHE A 175 -3.51 12.09 11.83
C PHE A 175 -4.56 11.18 12.49
N ARG A 176 -5.81 11.25 12.03
CA ARG A 176 -6.90 10.35 12.46
C ARG A 176 -6.52 8.89 12.17
N ASP A 177 -6.11 8.59 10.94
CA ASP A 177 -5.90 7.20 10.52
C ASP A 177 -4.65 6.59 11.16
N LYS A 178 -3.59 7.35 11.47
CA LYS A 178 -2.39 6.82 12.11
C LYS A 178 -2.55 6.58 13.62
N VAL A 179 -3.22 7.49 14.32
CA VAL A 179 -3.53 7.33 15.76
C VAL A 179 -4.56 6.22 15.97
N LEU A 180 -5.58 6.17 15.10
CA LEU A 180 -6.62 5.14 15.17
C LEU A 180 -6.11 3.78 14.66
N ASN A 181 -5.23 3.72 13.67
CA ASN A 181 -4.65 2.45 13.22
C ASN A 181 -3.68 1.83 14.23
N ASP A 182 -2.90 2.61 14.98
CA ASP A 182 -2.07 2.05 16.06
C ASP A 182 -2.95 1.48 17.20
N PHE A 183 -4.08 2.13 17.48
CA PHE A 183 -5.11 1.65 18.39
C PHE A 183 -5.82 0.39 17.87
N LEU A 184 -6.19 0.36 16.59
CA LEU A 184 -6.85 -0.79 15.94
C LEU A 184 -5.88 -1.96 15.73
N ALA A 185 -4.61 -1.72 15.41
CA ALA A 185 -3.58 -2.75 15.31
C ALA A 185 -3.34 -3.40 16.68
N LYS A 186 -3.32 -2.62 17.77
CA LYS A 186 -3.33 -3.15 19.15
C LYS A 186 -4.59 -3.95 19.46
N LEU A 187 -5.76 -3.52 18.97
CA LEU A 187 -7.02 -4.25 19.11
C LEU A 187 -7.03 -5.58 18.34
N MET A 188 -6.46 -5.59 17.12
CA MET A 188 -6.36 -6.77 16.25
C MET A 188 -5.32 -7.77 16.78
N LEU A 189 -4.19 -7.29 17.30
CA LEU A 189 -3.24 -8.11 18.07
C LEU A 189 -3.88 -8.74 19.32
N LYS A 190 -4.83 -8.04 19.95
CA LYS A 190 -5.61 -8.57 21.09
C LYS A 190 -6.70 -9.57 20.66
N LYS A 191 -7.01 -9.66 19.36
CA LYS A 191 -7.99 -10.58 18.76
C LYS A 191 -7.36 -11.73 17.96
N SER A 192 -6.03 -11.90 18.01
CA SER A 192 -5.33 -12.93 17.21
C SER A 192 -5.69 -14.37 17.56
N ASP A 193 -6.39 -14.61 18.67
CA ASP A 193 -6.83 -15.93 19.12
C ASP A 193 -8.29 -16.24 18.74
N PHE A 194 -8.86 -15.53 17.75
CA PHE A 194 -10.24 -15.74 17.34
C PHE A 194 -10.40 -17.01 16.48
N ASP A 195 -10.85 -18.10 17.11
CA ASP A 195 -11.26 -19.34 16.46
C ASP A 195 -12.61 -19.12 15.73
N CYS A 196 -12.61 -19.22 14.40
CA CYS A 196 -13.80 -19.03 13.57
C CYS A 196 -14.80 -20.19 13.64
N GLY A 197 -14.59 -21.20 14.50
CA GLY A 197 -15.48 -22.33 14.65
C GLY A 197 -15.49 -23.24 13.42
N LYS A 198 -16.03 -24.46 13.57
CA LYS A 198 -16.13 -25.42 12.47
C LYS A 198 -17.29 -25.03 11.55
N LEU A 199 -17.00 -24.84 10.27
CA LEU A 199 -17.99 -24.71 9.21
C LEU A 199 -18.81 -26.01 9.16
N ASN A 200 -20.11 -25.92 9.46
CA ASN A 200 -21.04 -27.01 9.25
C ASN A 200 -21.18 -27.23 7.73
N ASN A 201 -20.84 -28.44 7.27
CA ASN A 201 -21.05 -28.86 5.90
C ASN A 201 -22.55 -28.85 5.61
N PHE A 202 -22.99 -27.86 4.84
CA PHE A 202 -24.26 -27.93 4.14
C PHE A 202 -23.99 -28.25 2.67
N ILE A 203 -24.51 -29.42 2.30
CA ILE A 203 -24.61 -30.06 0.97
C ILE A 203 -23.39 -30.88 0.56
#